data_AF-A0A920IAA3-F1
#
_entry.id   AF-A0A920IAA3-F1
#
_cell.length_a   1.000
_cell.length_b   1.000
_cell.length_c   1.000
_cell.angle_alpha   90.00
_cell.angle_beta   90.00
_cell.angle_gamma   90.00
#
_symmetry.space_group_name_H-M   'P 1'
#
loop_
_entity.id
_entity.type
_entity.pdbx_description
1 polymer ?
#
loop_
_entity_poly.entity_id
_entity_poly.type
_entity_poly.pdbx_seq_one_letter_code
_entity_poly.pdbx_strand_id
1 'polypeptide(L)'
;MSYCVALKLSHGLVFMSDTLTNGGLDNISRYPKTFSWGIEGERQIFLSVAGNLATSQAVISTLSEQTKVKNERLPSILQAPTMFQVAKTVSETLAEIIDVTSKGQQKGDNSFSATFIFGGTNKGR
;
A
#
# COMPACT_ATOMS: atom_id res chain seq x y z
N MET A 1 -2.57 2.21 16.72
CA MET A 1 -4.02 2.34 16.45
C MET A 1 -4.14 3.09 15.13
N SER A 2 -4.70 2.47 14.10
CA SER A 2 -4.76 3.06 12.75
C SER A 2 -6.20 3.01 12.25
N TYR A 3 -6.70 4.13 11.72
CA TYR A 3 -8.04 4.22 11.16
C TYR A 3 -7.99 4.84 9.76
N CYS A 4 -8.52 4.10 8.78
CA CYS A 4 -8.58 4.49 7.38
C CYS A 4 -9.99 4.22 6.86
N VAL A 5 -10.49 5.12 6.01
CA VAL A 5 -11.76 4.96 5.30
C VAL A 5 -11.59 5.36 3.84
N ALA A 6 -12.25 4.62 2.94
CA ALA A 6 -12.43 5.04 1.57
C ALA A 6 -13.89 4.91 1.16
N LEU A 7 -14.36 5.88 0.38
CA LEU A 7 -15.72 5.93 -0.14
C LEU A 7 -15.67 5.89 -1.66
N LYS A 8 -16.47 5.00 -2.25
CA LYS A 8 -16.75 4.98 -3.68
C LYS A 8 -18.08 5.69 -3.92
N LEU A 9 -18.01 6.84 -4.58
CA LEU A 9 -19.15 7.67 -4.94
C LEU A 9 -19.39 7.59 -6.44
N SER A 10 -20.56 8.05 -6.89
CA SER A 10 -20.85 8.18 -8.33
C SER A 10 -19.91 9.13 -9.06
N HIS A 11 -19.42 10.16 -8.35
CA HIS A 11 -18.56 11.22 -8.91
C HIS A 11 -17.07 11.02 -8.64
N GLY A 12 -16.67 9.93 -7.98
CA GLY A 12 -15.26 9.67 -7.69
C GLY A 12 -15.02 8.93 -6.39
N LEU A 13 -13.81 9.08 -5.86
CA LEU A 13 -13.35 8.39 -4.66
C LEU A 13 -12.91 9.40 -3.59
N VAL A 14 -13.16 9.08 -2.33
CA VAL A 14 -12.66 9.85 -1.18
C VAL A 14 -11.86 8.91 -0.29
N PHE A 15 -10.66 9.31 0.10
CA PHE A 15 -9.80 8.59 1.04
C PHE A 15 -9.46 9.48 2.23
N MET A 16 -9.51 8.92 3.44
CA MET A 16 -9.13 9.63 4.65
C MET A 16 -8.47 8.65 5.63
N SER A 17 -7.38 9.08 6.26
CA SER A 17 -6.67 8.30 7.26
C SER A 17 -6.15 9.16 8.39
N ASP A 18 -6.09 8.59 9.59
CA ASP A 18 -5.39 9.20 10.71
C ASP A 18 -3.86 9.04 10.56
N THR A 19 -3.06 9.66 11.43
CA THR A 19 -1.59 9.58 11.36
C THR A 19 -0.93 8.96 12.59
N LEU A 20 -1.65 8.71 13.68
CA LEU A 20 -1.06 8.16 14.90
C LEU A 20 -0.65 6.70 14.69
N THR A 21 0.58 6.33 15.03
CA THR A 21 1.12 5.01 14.73
C THR A 21 1.95 4.51 15.90
N ASN A 22 1.78 3.24 16.24
CA ASN A 22 2.64 2.54 17.20
C ASN A 22 3.83 1.95 16.42
N GLY A 23 5.04 2.43 16.70
CA GLY A 23 6.30 1.95 16.12
C GLY A 23 7.07 0.98 17.01
N GLY A 24 6.52 0.59 18.16
CA GLY A 24 7.15 -0.27 19.15
C GLY A 24 6.84 0.16 20.59
N LEU A 25 7.44 -0.52 21.56
CA LEU A 25 7.35 -0.16 22.97
C LEU A 25 7.79 1.30 23.16
N ASP A 26 6.93 2.10 23.78
CA ASP A 26 7.14 3.54 24.04
C ASP A 26 7.44 4.40 22.82
N ASN A 27 7.07 3.94 21.61
CA ASN A 27 7.23 4.70 20.37
C ASN A 27 5.88 4.94 19.69
N ILE A 28 5.27 6.09 19.97
CA ILE A 28 4.07 6.56 19.28
C ILE A 28 4.41 7.82 18.50
N SER A 29 4.25 7.77 17.18
CA SER A 29 4.65 8.84 16.26
C SER A 29 3.61 9.06 15.18
N ARG A 30 3.77 10.12 14.37
CA ARG A 30 2.89 10.44 13.25
C ARG A 30 3.50 10.00 11.92
N TYR A 31 2.80 9.12 11.20
CA TYR A 31 3.17 8.70 9.86
C TYR A 31 1.99 8.86 8.89
N PRO A 32 2.24 9.25 7.63
CA PRO A 32 1.20 9.21 6.60
C PRO A 32 0.71 7.78 6.41
N LYS A 33 -0.61 7.63 6.23
CA LYS A 33 -1.23 6.32 6.01
C LYS A 33 -1.97 6.21 4.69
N THR A 34 -2.06 7.28 3.91
CA THR A 34 -2.58 7.26 2.54
C THR A 34 -1.49 7.70 1.60
N PHE A 35 -1.27 6.91 0.55
CA PHE A 35 -0.24 7.13 -0.46
C PHE A 35 -0.90 7.13 -1.84
N SER A 36 -0.31 7.85 -2.79
CA SER A 36 -0.82 7.94 -4.15
C SER A 36 0.27 7.92 -5.19
N TRP A 37 -0.02 7.31 -6.33
CA TRP A 37 0.81 7.31 -7.53
C TRP A 37 -0.07 7.61 -8.73
N GLY A 38 0.44 8.33 -9.72
CA GLY A 38 -0.37 8.68 -10.87
C GLY A 38 0.45 9.14 -12.07
N ILE A 39 -0.22 9.16 -13.21
CA ILE A 39 0.20 9.80 -14.43
C ILE A 39 -0.94 10.75 -14.80
N GLU A 40 -0.64 12.04 -14.89
CA GLU A 40 -1.63 13.07 -15.13
C GLU A 40 -2.43 12.78 -16.43
N GLY A 41 -3.75 12.85 -16.33
CA GLY A 41 -4.67 12.56 -17.44
C GLY A 41 -4.80 11.09 -17.83
N GLU A 42 -4.08 10.18 -17.17
CA GLU A 42 -4.10 8.75 -17.50
C GLU A 42 -4.52 7.85 -16.32
N ARG A 43 -3.93 8.04 -15.14
CA ARG A 43 -4.15 7.14 -14.01
C ARG A 43 -3.93 7.85 -12.69
N GLN A 44 -4.74 7.48 -11.70
CA GLN A 44 -4.48 7.80 -10.30
C GLN A 44 -4.73 6.56 -9.44
N ILE A 45 -3.79 6.21 -8.58
CA ILE A 45 -3.86 5.10 -7.63
C ILE A 45 -3.76 5.67 -6.21
N PHE A 46 -4.58 5.16 -5.30
CA PHE A 46 -4.55 5.46 -3.88
C PHE A 46 -4.47 4.16 -3.06
N LEU A 47 -3.69 4.21 -1.99
CA LEU A 47 -3.55 3.10 -1.05
C LEU A 47 -3.53 3.65 0.38
N SER A 48 -4.48 3.22 1.21
CA SER A 48 -4.49 3.50 2.65
C SER A 48 -4.09 2.27 3.45
N VAL A 49 -3.29 2.43 4.51
CA VAL A 49 -2.62 1.33 5.21
C VAL A 49 -2.95 1.28 6.70
N ALA A 50 -3.09 0.07 7.23
CA ALA A 50 -3.19 -0.21 8.66
C ALA A 50 -2.41 -1.49 9.01
N GLY A 51 -2.06 -1.65 10.29
CA GLY A 51 -1.32 -2.81 10.79
C GLY A 51 0.16 -2.50 11.07
N ASN A 52 1.02 -3.49 10.87
CA ASN A 52 2.44 -3.40 11.21
C ASN A 52 3.15 -2.29 10.41
N LEU A 53 3.82 -1.37 11.10
CA LEU A 53 4.49 -0.23 10.48
C LEU A 53 5.62 -0.68 9.53
N ALA A 54 6.46 -1.63 9.95
CA ALA A 54 7.55 -2.11 9.12
C ALA A 54 7.04 -2.79 7.84
N THR A 55 6.04 -3.68 7.96
CA THR A 55 5.43 -4.34 6.80
C THR A 55 4.80 -3.33 5.84
N SER A 56 3.98 -2.41 6.35
CA SER A 56 3.30 -1.42 5.50
C SER A 56 4.29 -0.48 4.81
N GLN A 57 5.33 -0.01 5.50
CA GLN A 57 6.38 0.81 4.90
C GLN A 57 7.14 0.05 3.82
N ALA A 58 7.53 -1.20 4.08
CA ALA A 58 8.20 -2.03 3.09
C ALA A 58 7.38 -2.19 1.80
N VAL A 59 6.06 -2.40 1.91
CA VAL A 59 5.17 -2.48 0.73
C VAL A 59 5.16 -1.15 -0.03
N ILE A 60 4.92 -0.04 0.66
CA ILE A 60 4.87 1.29 0.05
C ILE A 60 6.19 1.66 -0.64
N SER A 61 7.32 1.39 0.01
CA SER A 61 8.65 1.65 -0.53
C SER A 61 8.94 0.80 -1.76
N THR A 62 8.64 -0.50 -1.72
CA THR A 62 8.84 -1.41 -2.87
C THR A 62 8.02 -0.97 -4.08
N LEU A 63 6.72 -0.69 -3.87
CA LEU A 63 5.85 -0.21 -4.95
C LEU A 63 6.35 1.13 -5.52
N SER A 64 6.78 2.05 -4.66
CA SER A 64 7.29 3.36 -5.08
C SER A 64 8.60 3.23 -5.86
N GLU A 65 9.51 2.35 -5.47
CA GLU A 65 10.78 2.16 -6.16
C GLU A 65 10.59 1.53 -7.54
N GLN A 66 9.66 0.57 -7.66
CA GLN A 66 9.24 0.01 -8.95
C GLN A 66 8.72 1.07 -9.92
N THR A 67 8.16 2.19 -9.44
CA THR A 67 7.73 3.28 -10.34
C THR A 67 8.88 4.08 -10.94
N LYS A 68 10.06 4.10 -10.30
CA LYS A 68 11.23 4.88 -10.75
C LYS A 68 12.11 4.09 -11.72
N VAL A 69 12.21 2.78 -11.52
CA VAL A 69 13.08 1.91 -12.31
C VAL A 69 12.27 1.33 -13.47
N LYS A 70 12.71 1.59 -14.71
CA LYS A 70 12.19 0.85 -15.88
C LYS A 70 12.71 -0.58 -15.82
N ASN A 71 11.91 -1.47 -15.26
CA ASN A 71 12.18 -2.91 -15.25
C ASN A 71 11.16 -3.63 -16.13
N GLU A 72 11.61 -4.14 -17.28
CA GLU A 72 10.74 -4.88 -18.20
C GLU A 72 10.22 -6.20 -17.63
N ARG A 73 10.88 -6.76 -16.60
CA ARG A 73 10.51 -8.03 -15.98
C ARG A 73 9.44 -7.89 -14.89
N LEU A 74 9.33 -6.73 -14.27
CA LEU A 74 8.38 -6.44 -13.20
C LEU A 74 7.72 -5.08 -13.49
N PRO A 75 6.63 -5.07 -14.29
CA PRO A 75 5.98 -3.83 -14.66
C PRO A 75 5.43 -3.14 -13.41
N SER A 76 5.69 -1.84 -13.30
CA SER A 76 5.26 -1.06 -12.13
C SER A 76 3.73 -0.98 -12.06
N ILE A 77 3.20 -0.61 -10.89
CA ILE A 77 1.76 -0.34 -10.71
C ILE A 77 1.23 0.76 -11.66
N LEU A 78 2.09 1.61 -12.22
CA LEU A 78 1.70 2.63 -13.21
C LEU A 78 1.57 2.04 -14.63
N GLN A 79 2.20 0.90 -14.91
CA GLN A 79 2.19 0.25 -16.22
C GLN A 79 1.15 -0.88 -16.31
N ALA A 80 0.61 -1.35 -15.17
CA ALA A 80 -0.37 -2.43 -15.14
C ALA A 80 -1.62 -2.11 -16.00
N PRO A 81 -2.19 -3.04 -16.78
CA PRO A 81 -3.28 -2.73 -17.71
C PRO A 81 -4.63 -2.41 -17.04
N THR A 82 -4.88 -2.91 -15.82
CA THR A 82 -6.15 -2.74 -15.11
C THR A 82 -5.93 -2.48 -13.63
N MET A 83 -6.91 -1.85 -12.96
CA MET A 83 -6.88 -1.67 -11.50
C MET A 83 -6.90 -2.99 -10.73
N PHE A 84 -7.47 -4.05 -11.31
CA PHE A 84 -7.37 -5.40 -10.75
C PHE A 84 -5.92 -5.90 -10.75
N GLN A 85 -5.18 -5.69 -11.85
CA GLN A 85 -3.78 -6.07 -11.93
C GLN A 85 -2.92 -5.28 -10.94
N VAL A 86 -3.22 -4.00 -10.73
CA VAL A 86 -2.59 -3.20 -9.66
C VAL A 86 -2.86 -3.81 -8.28
N ALA A 87 -4.11 -4.16 -7.98
CA ALA A 87 -4.46 -4.80 -6.70
C ALA A 87 -3.74 -6.14 -6.49
N LYS A 88 -3.58 -6.93 -7.57
CA LYS A 88 -2.81 -8.18 -7.57
C LYS A 88 -1.35 -7.91 -7.23
N THR A 89 -0.71 -6.93 -7.88
CA THR A 89 0.68 -6.54 -7.59
C THR A 89 0.86 -6.07 -6.14
N VAL A 90 -0.07 -5.28 -5.59
CA VAL A 90 -0.04 -4.86 -4.18
C VAL A 90 -0.12 -6.09 -3.25
N SER A 91 -1.02 -7.03 -3.56
CA SER A 91 -1.22 -8.24 -2.76
C SER A 91 -0.01 -9.18 -2.80
N GLU A 92 0.58 -9.37 -3.98
CA GLU A 92 1.80 -10.17 -4.17
C GLU A 92 2.98 -9.55 -3.41
N THR A 93 3.16 -8.23 -3.50
CA THR A 93 4.20 -7.49 -2.77
C THR A 93 4.04 -7.66 -1.25
N LEU A 94 2.81 -7.55 -0.73
CA LEU A 94 2.52 -7.79 0.67
C LEU A 94 2.85 -9.23 1.09
N ALA A 95 2.43 -10.21 0.30
CA ALA A 95 2.68 -11.62 0.59
C ALA A 95 4.18 -11.94 0.63
N GLU A 96 4.95 -11.41 -0.33
CA GLU A 96 6.41 -11.57 -0.37
C GLU A 96 7.08 -10.96 0.86
N ILE A 97 6.69 -9.73 1.26
CA ILE A 97 7.25 -9.08 2.44
C ILE A 97 6.91 -9.84 3.72
N ILE A 98 5.68 -10.33 3.87
CA ILE A 98 5.29 -11.15 5.01
C ILE A 98 6.10 -12.45 5.05
N ASP A 99 6.25 -13.13 3.91
CA ASP A 99 7.03 -14.36 3.80
C ASP A 99 8.49 -14.13 4.23
N VAL A 100 9.15 -13.10 3.68
CA VAL A 100 10.53 -12.72 4.04
C VAL A 100 10.66 -12.39 5.52
N THR A 101 9.74 -11.60 6.07
CA THR A 101 9.82 -11.14 7.47
C THR A 101 9.49 -12.26 8.46
N SER A 102 8.67 -13.23 8.05
CA SER A 102 8.31 -14.38 8.88
C SER A 102 9.39 -15.47 8.95
N LYS A 103 10.28 -15.54 7.95
CA LYS A 103 11.38 -16.52 7.91
C LYS A 103 12.43 -16.20 8.99
N GLY A 104 12.57 -17.11 9.96
CA GLY A 104 13.61 -17.04 10.99
C GLY A 104 13.19 -16.38 12.31
N GLN A 105 11.93 -15.99 12.48
CA GLN A 105 11.43 -15.46 13.74
C GLN A 105 10.54 -16.45 14.49
N GLN A 106 10.71 -16.49 15.82
CA GLN A 106 9.75 -17.13 16.73
C GLN A 106 8.39 -16.43 16.54
N LYS A 107 7.29 -17.19 16.47
CA LYS A 107 5.92 -16.65 16.45
C LYS A 107 5.67 -15.85 17.73
N GLY A 108 6.06 -14.59 17.76
CA GLY A 108 5.70 -13.63 18.80
C GLY A 108 4.29 -13.09 18.57
N ASP A 109 3.72 -12.47 19.60
CA ASP A 109 2.36 -11.91 19.59
C ASP A 109 2.14 -10.78 18.56
N ASN A 110 3.20 -10.20 18.00
CA ASN A 110 3.10 -9.17 16.98
C ASN A 110 3.12 -9.77 15.57
N SER A 111 1.94 -9.96 14.97
CA SER A 111 1.82 -10.39 13.59
C SER A 111 2.41 -9.34 12.63
N PHE A 112 3.23 -9.78 11.67
CA PHE A 112 3.73 -8.95 10.55
C PHE A 112 2.67 -8.60 9.52
N SER A 113 1.40 -8.63 9.91
CA SER A 113 0.26 -8.38 9.03
C SER A 113 0.05 -6.87 8.82
N ALA A 114 -0.30 -6.51 7.59
CA ALA A 114 -0.84 -5.21 7.24
C ALA A 114 -2.09 -5.38 6.38
N THR A 115 -2.99 -4.40 6.43
CA THR A 115 -4.22 -4.35 5.65
C THR A 115 -4.24 -3.06 4.85
N PHE A 116 -4.76 -3.15 3.62
CA PHE A 116 -4.75 -2.05 2.67
C PHE A 116 -6.15 -1.80 2.13
N ILE A 117 -6.54 -0.53 2.02
CA ILE A 117 -7.66 -0.09 1.21
C ILE A 117 -7.10 0.47 -0.09
N PHE A 118 -7.55 -0.07 -1.21
CA PHE A 118 -7.07 0.28 -2.54
C PHE A 118 -8.19 0.90 -3.37
N GLY A 119 -7.83 1.90 -4.17
CA GLY A 119 -8.71 2.39 -5.23
C GLY A 119 -7.98 3.36 -6.15
N GLY A 120 -8.70 3.85 -7.15
CA GLY A 120 -8.16 4.75 -8.15
C GLY A 120 -8.91 4.62 -9.47
N THR A 121 -8.36 5.23 -10.51
CA THR A 121 -8.96 5.33 -11.83
C THR A 121 -7.92 5.04 -12.90
N ASN A 122 -8.40 4.55 -14.03
CA ASN A 122 -7.64 4.41 -15.26
C ASN A 122 -8.27 5.27 -16.36
N LYS A 123 -7.52 5.60 -17.40
CA LYS A 123 -8.05 6.40 -18.50
C LYS A 123 -9.33 5.75 -19.05
N GLY A 124 -10.45 6.46 -18.90
CA GLY A 124 -11.77 6.01 -19.32
C GLY A 124 -12.54 5.10 -18.36
N ARG A 125 -12.07 4.83 -17.13
CA ARG A 125 -12.76 4.02 -16.10
C ARG A 125 -12.45 4.41 -14.67
#